data_AF-A0A9X8H3Z6-F1
#
_entry.id   AF-A0A9X8H3Z6-F1
#
_cell.length_a   1.000
_cell.length_b   1.000
_cell.length_c   1.000
_cell.angle_alpha   90.00
_cell.angle_beta   90.00
_cell.angle_gamma   90.00
#
_symmetry.space_group_name_H-M   'P 1'
#
loop_
_entity.id
_entity.type
_entity.pdbx_description
1 polymer ?
#
loop_
_entity_poly.entity_id
_entity_poly.type
_entity_poly.pdbx_seq_one_letter_code
_entity_poly.pdbx_strand_id
1 'polypeptide(L)'
;MVLGFHHKFIEIHLESKSEHEAHDCLFFLWHRRYLLAYETMLRSLGDQYRCITLPFWDFSTLSAKYATGSCSTFPECNPLLSDMGALETVGYDLGAGTYTVSGAGCQADTCVKSAHPVTRNFCQSQDAFSTKRCYQCIPRNKWSLTAPPSDTYISNVYNQLFSSKPYDFTKVTKGVQYRYHNGIHGALASTMGTFASPGDPIFYVHHATVDALYAIYYQCVVPPLNYDLKHSTVWPNRANWGASCSKVRNGVTGAYEPTDHLTMNLIGANGKYVDVQDPSSVLKPFFDAVGLQTFADLYDIRALGEMSYSYDFGLSSLGGLAQQCDNYASPTTVRVGLEEATTDEVVSKEDQFMREMYLYCQAQNVPQDQIMERINWMQCVFHNECKQGVFDYSDAFRTSFDVHGSPYCYVTISQLANRTLSINVPGWEQVYARHYSCASTVM
;
A
#
# COMPACT_ATOMS: atom_id res chain seq x y z
N MET A 1 -14.44 25.28 -17.13
CA MET A 1 -14.02 23.88 -16.90
C MET A 1 -12.96 23.93 -15.82
N VAL A 2 -13.22 23.33 -14.65
CA VAL A 2 -12.23 23.26 -13.58
C VAL A 2 -11.10 22.34 -14.06
N LEU A 3 -9.85 22.79 -13.94
CA LEU A 3 -8.68 22.03 -14.37
C LEU A 3 -8.29 21.04 -13.27
N GLY A 4 -7.86 19.84 -13.65
CA GLY A 4 -7.22 18.90 -12.73
C GLY A 4 -5.76 19.29 -12.49
N PHE A 5 -5.33 19.22 -11.23
CA PHE A 5 -4.00 19.61 -10.77
C PHE A 5 -3.14 18.42 -10.34
N HIS A 6 -3.31 17.27 -10.98
CA HIS A 6 -2.59 16.03 -10.66
C HIS A 6 -1.07 16.22 -10.54
N HIS A 7 -0.43 16.97 -11.45
CA HIS A 7 1.00 17.26 -11.40
C HIS A 7 1.45 18.03 -10.15
N LYS A 8 0.57 18.82 -9.52
CA LYS A 8 0.84 19.55 -8.27
C LYS A 8 0.86 18.63 -7.05
N PHE A 9 0.08 17.55 -7.07
CA PHE A 9 0.09 16.56 -6.00
C PHE A 9 1.43 15.82 -5.92
N ILE A 10 2.12 15.64 -7.06
CA ILE A 10 3.49 15.07 -7.10
C ILE A 10 4.47 15.93 -6.28
N GLU A 11 4.36 17.27 -6.39
CA GLU A 11 5.26 18.19 -5.68
C GLU A 11 5.13 18.09 -4.17
N ILE A 12 3.92 17.84 -3.64
CA ILE A 12 3.68 17.65 -2.21
C ILE A 12 4.48 16.46 -1.69
N HIS A 13 4.47 15.36 -2.43
CA HIS A 13 5.12 14.12 -2.01
C HIS A 13 6.64 14.13 -2.21
N LEU A 14 7.16 15.06 -3.03
CA LEU A 14 8.58 15.27 -3.26
C LEU A 14 9.23 16.28 -2.31
N GLU A 15 8.44 17.14 -1.65
CA GLU A 15 9.00 18.13 -0.75
C GLU A 15 9.50 17.46 0.53
N SER A 16 10.78 17.68 0.86
CA SER A 16 11.49 16.93 1.90
C SER A 16 10.79 16.90 3.27
N LYS A 17 10.17 17.99 3.74
CA LYS A 17 9.48 17.98 5.04
C LYS A 17 8.16 17.22 4.98
N SER A 18 7.46 17.34 3.85
CA SER A 18 6.21 16.63 3.59
C SER A 18 6.47 15.13 3.46
N GLU A 19 7.51 14.74 2.72
CA GLU A 19 7.97 13.37 2.56
C GLU A 19 8.37 12.73 3.90
N HIS A 20 9.08 13.48 4.76
CA HIS A 20 9.43 13.01 6.11
C HIS A 20 8.19 12.65 6.95
N GLU A 21 7.10 13.41 6.86
CA GLU A 21 5.85 13.04 7.55
C GLU A 21 5.12 11.89 6.83
N ALA A 22 5.23 11.83 5.50
CA ALA A 22 4.58 10.83 4.66
C ALA A 22 5.14 9.41 4.86
N HIS A 23 6.45 9.22 5.07
CA HIS A 23 7.08 7.89 5.14
C HIS A 23 7.81 7.59 6.45
N ASP A 24 7.37 8.20 7.54
CA ASP A 24 7.90 7.90 8.87
C ASP A 24 6.71 7.57 9.80
N CYS A 25 6.73 8.03 11.04
CA CYS A 25 5.77 7.59 12.04
C CYS A 25 4.32 8.06 11.88
N LEU A 26 4.01 8.86 10.86
CA LEU A 26 2.69 9.45 10.61
C LEU A 26 2.07 8.98 9.28
N PHE A 27 2.71 7.98 8.66
CA PHE A 27 2.45 7.47 7.32
C PHE A 27 0.97 7.33 6.93
N PHE A 28 0.15 6.67 7.75
CA PHE A 28 -1.26 6.49 7.44
C PHE A 28 -2.05 7.80 7.43
N LEU A 29 -1.85 8.62 8.46
CA LEU A 29 -2.62 9.84 8.67
C LEU A 29 -2.28 10.89 7.61
N TRP A 30 -0.98 10.99 7.28
CA TRP A 30 -0.52 11.90 6.23
C TRP A 30 -1.12 11.52 4.87
N HIS A 31 -1.03 10.25 4.48
CA HIS A 31 -1.59 9.78 3.22
C HIS A 31 -3.12 9.89 3.18
N ARG A 32 -3.84 9.69 4.29
CA ARG A 32 -5.29 9.87 4.35
C ARG A 32 -5.73 11.27 3.94
N ARG A 33 -5.13 12.31 4.53
CA ARG A 33 -5.43 13.70 4.16
C ARG A 33 -5.08 13.98 2.69
N TYR A 34 -3.97 13.43 2.22
CA TYR A 34 -3.54 13.55 0.82
C TYR A 34 -4.56 12.94 -0.15
N LEU A 35 -5.05 11.73 0.13
CA LEU A 35 -6.08 11.04 -0.66
C LEU A 35 -7.40 11.80 -0.67
N LEU A 36 -7.87 12.27 0.49
CA LEU A 36 -9.11 13.05 0.60
C LEU A 36 -9.06 14.35 -0.22
N ALA A 37 -7.92 15.04 -0.21
CA ALA A 37 -7.73 16.24 -1.02
C ALA A 37 -7.70 15.92 -2.52
N TYR A 38 -7.06 14.82 -2.92
CA TYR A 38 -7.05 14.39 -4.32
C TYR A 38 -8.45 13.98 -4.81
N GLU A 39 -9.18 13.21 -4.02
CA GLU A 39 -10.57 12.85 -4.31
C GLU A 39 -11.48 14.08 -4.41
N THR A 40 -11.30 15.05 -3.49
CA THR A 40 -12.02 16.33 -3.53
C THR A 40 -11.73 17.11 -4.82
N MET A 41 -10.47 17.12 -5.26
CA MET A 41 -10.11 17.69 -6.56
C MET A 41 -10.83 16.96 -7.70
N LEU A 42 -10.85 15.63 -7.73
CA LEU A 42 -11.55 14.85 -8.76
C LEU A 42 -13.06 15.16 -8.78
N ARG A 43 -13.70 15.21 -7.61
CA ARG A 43 -15.12 15.56 -7.47
C ARG A 43 -15.46 16.95 -8.01
N SER A 44 -14.50 17.87 -8.00
CA SER A 44 -14.67 19.24 -8.51
C SER A 44 -14.63 19.36 -10.04
N LEU A 45 -14.24 18.31 -10.77
CA LEU A 45 -14.04 18.36 -12.23
C LEU A 45 -15.35 18.37 -13.05
N GLY A 46 -16.50 18.33 -12.38
CA GLY A 46 -17.83 18.45 -12.98
C GLY A 46 -18.84 17.50 -12.34
N ASP A 47 -20.12 17.72 -12.63
CA ASP A 47 -21.24 17.00 -11.99
C ASP A 47 -21.14 15.48 -12.12
N GLN A 48 -20.59 14.97 -13.22
CA GLN A 48 -20.38 13.54 -13.45
C GLN A 48 -19.35 12.90 -12.51
N TYR A 49 -18.49 13.69 -11.88
CA TYR A 49 -17.46 13.21 -10.95
C TYR A 49 -17.81 13.50 -9.48
N ARG A 50 -18.89 14.22 -9.18
CA ARG A 50 -19.22 14.68 -7.82
C ARG A 50 -19.31 13.57 -6.76
N CYS A 51 -19.58 12.34 -7.20
CA CYS A 51 -19.71 11.15 -6.35
C CYS A 51 -18.54 10.16 -6.52
N ILE A 52 -17.45 10.55 -7.20
CA ILE A 52 -16.29 9.67 -7.35
C ILE A 52 -15.65 9.43 -5.98
N THR A 53 -15.28 8.18 -5.73
CA THR A 53 -14.45 7.76 -4.60
C THR A 53 -13.22 7.05 -5.16
N LEU A 54 -12.08 7.20 -4.49
CA LEU A 54 -10.87 6.47 -4.80
C LEU A 54 -11.08 5.00 -4.41
N PRO A 55 -11.02 4.05 -5.36
CA PRO A 55 -11.11 2.64 -5.02
C PRO A 55 -9.83 2.20 -4.33
N PHE A 56 -9.91 1.15 -3.51
CA PHE A 56 -8.73 0.41 -3.06
C PHE A 56 -8.47 -0.78 -3.99
N TRP A 57 -7.27 -1.35 -3.92
CA TRP A 57 -6.88 -2.55 -4.63
C TRP A 57 -7.06 -3.77 -3.73
N ASP A 58 -8.08 -4.60 -4.01
CA ASP A 58 -8.19 -5.92 -3.38
C ASP A 58 -7.09 -6.86 -3.89
N PHE A 59 -5.93 -6.78 -3.25
CA PHE A 59 -4.80 -7.62 -3.56
C PHE A 59 -5.00 -9.05 -3.07
N SER A 60 -5.91 -9.32 -2.11
CA SER A 60 -6.07 -10.66 -1.52
C SER A 60 -6.62 -11.64 -2.56
N THR A 61 -7.64 -11.20 -3.30
CA THR A 61 -8.16 -11.92 -4.46
C THR A 61 -7.09 -12.10 -5.54
N LEU A 62 -6.25 -11.08 -5.77
CA LEU A 62 -5.14 -11.15 -6.71
C LEU A 62 -4.07 -12.17 -6.29
N SER A 63 -3.67 -12.17 -5.02
CA SER A 63 -2.64 -13.06 -4.49
C SER A 63 -3.13 -14.50 -4.42
N ALA A 64 -4.42 -14.71 -4.14
CA ALA A 64 -5.05 -16.02 -4.18
C ALA A 64 -5.04 -16.61 -5.60
N LYS A 65 -5.42 -15.84 -6.63
CA LYS A 65 -5.34 -16.25 -8.05
C LYS A 65 -3.91 -16.59 -8.47
N TYR A 66 -2.94 -15.80 -8.00
CA TYR A 66 -1.53 -16.06 -8.26
C TYR A 66 -1.05 -17.34 -7.56
N ALA A 67 -1.45 -17.57 -6.31
CA ALA A 67 -1.12 -18.77 -5.55
C ALA A 67 -1.66 -20.05 -6.21
N THR A 68 -2.90 -20.03 -6.69
CA THR A 68 -3.52 -21.17 -7.40
C THR A 68 -2.95 -21.41 -8.80
N GLY A 69 -2.18 -20.45 -9.34
CA GLY A 69 -1.67 -20.52 -10.70
C GLY A 69 -2.71 -20.19 -11.77
N SER A 70 -3.82 -19.53 -11.37
CA SER A 70 -4.85 -19.06 -12.31
C SER A 70 -4.38 -17.86 -13.15
N CYS A 71 -3.28 -17.22 -12.75
CA CYS A 71 -2.61 -16.11 -13.42
C CYS A 71 -1.12 -16.11 -13.03
N SER A 72 -0.28 -15.45 -13.83
CA SER A 72 1.17 -15.37 -13.61
C SER A 72 1.68 -13.94 -13.39
N THR A 73 0.95 -12.92 -13.84
CA THR A 73 1.38 -11.50 -13.75
C THR A 73 0.30 -10.63 -13.11
N PHE A 74 0.67 -9.47 -12.56
CA PHE A 74 -0.30 -8.54 -11.96
C PHE A 74 -1.51 -8.27 -12.86
N PRO A 75 -1.34 -7.92 -14.15
CA PRO A 75 -2.45 -7.59 -15.02
C PRO A 75 -3.33 -8.80 -15.41
N GLU A 76 -2.78 -10.02 -15.38
CA GLU A 76 -3.55 -11.26 -15.56
C GLU A 76 -4.40 -11.56 -14.32
N CYS A 77 -3.86 -11.28 -13.13
CA CYS A 77 -4.54 -11.56 -11.87
C CYS A 77 -5.62 -10.52 -11.54
N ASN A 78 -5.46 -9.28 -12.00
CA ASN A 78 -6.41 -8.18 -11.81
C ASN A 78 -6.28 -7.14 -12.95
N PRO A 79 -7.39 -6.75 -13.60
CA PRO A 79 -7.35 -5.86 -14.76
C PRO A 79 -6.97 -4.41 -14.43
N LEU A 80 -6.90 -4.00 -13.15
CA LEU A 80 -6.66 -2.62 -12.73
C LEU A 80 -5.46 -1.96 -13.42
N LEU A 81 -4.31 -2.66 -13.52
CA LEU A 81 -3.14 -2.09 -14.20
C LEU A 81 -3.40 -1.86 -15.69
N SER A 82 -4.10 -2.80 -16.34
CA SER A 82 -4.53 -2.68 -17.73
C SER A 82 -5.47 -1.48 -17.92
N ASP A 83 -6.46 -1.33 -17.03
CA ASP A 83 -7.42 -0.22 -17.03
C ASP A 83 -6.76 1.14 -16.76
N MET A 84 -5.56 1.15 -16.16
CA MET A 84 -4.72 2.32 -15.97
C MET A 84 -3.73 2.54 -17.13
N GLY A 85 -3.91 1.83 -18.25
CA GLY A 85 -3.12 1.96 -19.47
C GLY A 85 -1.74 1.34 -19.41
N ALA A 86 -1.47 0.42 -18.47
CA ALA A 86 -0.15 -0.20 -18.33
C ALA A 86 0.17 -1.25 -19.40
N LEU A 87 -0.86 -1.80 -20.03
CA LEU A 87 -0.73 -2.82 -21.07
C LEU A 87 -0.97 -2.28 -22.48
N GLU A 88 -1.04 -0.96 -22.64
CA GLU A 88 -1.34 -0.41 -23.95
C GLU A 88 -0.20 -0.71 -24.92
N THR A 89 -0.50 -1.48 -25.96
CA THR A 89 0.44 -1.79 -27.05
C THR A 89 0.14 -1.00 -28.33
N VAL A 90 -0.96 -0.25 -28.34
CA VAL A 90 -1.37 0.62 -29.43
C VAL A 90 -0.85 2.03 -29.18
N GLY A 91 0.14 2.46 -29.96
CA GLY A 91 0.73 3.78 -29.79
C GLY A 91 2.18 3.88 -30.25
N TYR A 92 2.82 4.98 -29.87
CA TYR A 92 4.26 5.19 -30.04
C TYR A 92 4.94 5.09 -28.67
N ASP A 93 5.80 4.09 -28.49
CA ASP A 93 6.60 3.95 -27.28
C ASP A 93 7.88 4.77 -27.39
N LEU A 94 8.13 5.66 -26.42
CA LEU A 94 9.41 6.37 -26.31
C LEU A 94 10.57 5.43 -25.94
N GLY A 95 10.27 4.22 -25.48
CA GLY A 95 11.21 3.15 -25.21
C GLY A 95 11.89 3.27 -23.84
N ALA A 96 12.86 2.37 -23.62
CA ALA A 96 13.61 2.35 -22.38
C ALA A 96 14.53 3.56 -22.26
N GLY A 97 14.64 4.14 -21.07
CA GLY A 97 15.49 5.29 -20.83
C GLY A 97 15.35 5.89 -19.44
N THR A 98 16.07 6.99 -19.24
CA THR A 98 15.96 7.82 -18.04
C THR A 98 14.94 8.93 -18.28
N TYR A 99 13.94 9.00 -17.42
CA TYR A 99 12.87 10.00 -17.44
C TYR A 99 12.92 10.86 -16.19
N THR A 100 12.27 12.02 -16.25
CA THR A 100 12.13 12.91 -15.09
C THR A 100 10.67 13.23 -14.83
N VAL A 101 10.20 12.96 -13.61
CA VAL A 101 8.85 13.31 -13.13
C VAL A 101 9.00 14.29 -11.98
N SER A 102 8.53 15.51 -12.18
CA SER A 102 8.63 16.63 -11.23
C SER A 102 10.04 16.84 -10.65
N GLY A 103 11.07 16.64 -11.47
CA GLY A 103 12.48 16.76 -11.10
C GLY A 103 13.13 15.48 -10.57
N ALA A 104 12.36 14.47 -10.19
CA ALA A 104 12.88 13.16 -9.78
C ALA A 104 13.20 12.30 -11.00
N GLY A 105 14.42 11.77 -11.07
CA GLY A 105 14.84 10.86 -12.12
C GLY A 105 14.38 9.42 -11.87
N CYS A 106 13.89 8.74 -12.90
CA CYS A 106 13.55 7.31 -12.84
C CYS A 106 14.04 6.59 -14.10
N GLN A 107 14.43 5.33 -13.96
CA GLN A 107 14.61 4.43 -15.11
C GLN A 107 13.25 3.85 -15.48
N ALA A 108 12.95 3.77 -16.78
CA ALA A 108 11.74 3.14 -17.28
C ALA A 108 12.08 2.25 -18.46
N ASP A 109 11.34 1.15 -18.63
CA ASP A 109 11.43 0.29 -19.81
C ASP A 109 10.55 0.77 -20.96
N THR A 110 9.52 1.56 -20.65
CA THR A 110 8.52 2.00 -21.62
C THR A 110 7.85 3.32 -21.18
N CYS A 111 7.41 4.10 -22.17
CA CYS A 111 6.54 5.26 -22.00
C CYS A 111 5.65 5.33 -23.24
N VAL A 112 4.56 4.56 -23.20
CA VAL A 112 3.66 4.42 -24.35
C VAL A 112 2.76 5.64 -24.49
N LYS A 113 2.91 6.36 -25.61
CA LYS A 113 1.96 7.39 -26.05
C LYS A 113 0.81 6.74 -26.79
N SER A 114 -0.35 6.72 -26.16
CA SER A 114 -1.55 6.06 -26.70
C SER A 114 -2.79 6.93 -26.63
N ALA A 115 -3.91 6.39 -27.13
CA ALA A 115 -5.21 7.04 -27.00
C ALA A 115 -5.84 6.86 -25.61
N HIS A 116 -5.24 6.04 -24.75
CA HIS A 116 -5.73 5.75 -23.42
C HIS A 116 -5.80 7.03 -22.56
N PRO A 117 -6.96 7.37 -21.94
CA PRO A 117 -7.13 8.65 -21.25
C PRO A 117 -6.13 8.91 -20.11
N VAL A 118 -5.69 7.86 -19.41
CA VAL A 118 -4.75 7.96 -18.29
C VAL A 118 -3.35 8.38 -18.77
N THR A 119 -2.83 7.74 -19.81
CA THR A 119 -1.47 7.99 -20.31
C THR A 119 -1.42 9.26 -21.16
N ARG A 120 -2.39 9.48 -22.05
CA ARG A 120 -2.38 10.60 -23.01
C ARG A 120 -2.42 11.99 -22.35
N ASN A 121 -3.00 12.07 -21.16
CA ASN A 121 -3.17 13.31 -20.42
C ASN A 121 -2.09 13.53 -19.35
N PHE A 122 -1.16 12.59 -19.19
CA PHE A 122 -0.11 12.71 -18.20
C PHE A 122 0.83 13.87 -18.52
N CYS A 123 1.06 14.71 -17.50
CA CYS A 123 1.99 15.82 -17.50
C CYS A 123 2.97 15.64 -16.34
N GLN A 124 4.25 15.52 -16.67
CA GLN A 124 5.31 15.17 -15.74
C GLN A 124 5.70 16.31 -14.80
N SER A 125 5.32 17.57 -15.07
CA SER A 125 5.66 18.73 -14.23
C SER A 125 4.75 19.93 -14.50
N GLN A 126 4.77 20.92 -13.58
CA GLN A 126 4.10 22.21 -13.78
C GLN A 126 4.60 22.96 -15.02
N ASP A 127 5.91 22.94 -15.30
CA ASP A 127 6.47 23.62 -16.47
C ASP A 127 5.97 22.98 -17.77
N ALA A 128 5.96 21.65 -17.85
CA ALA A 128 5.44 20.91 -18.99
C ALA A 128 3.94 21.16 -19.19
N PHE A 129 3.17 21.23 -18.10
CA PHE A 129 1.76 21.60 -18.12
C PHE A 129 1.56 23.01 -18.67
N SER A 130 2.31 23.99 -18.17
CA SER A 130 2.19 25.42 -18.54
C SER A 130 2.58 25.67 -19.99
N THR A 131 3.63 25.00 -20.46
CA THR A 131 4.15 25.12 -21.83
C THR A 131 3.45 24.20 -22.83
N LYS A 132 2.50 23.36 -22.37
CA LYS A 132 1.80 22.34 -23.16
C LYS A 132 2.75 21.34 -23.83
N ARG A 133 3.82 20.95 -23.12
CA ARG A 133 4.86 20.01 -23.55
C ARG A 133 4.92 18.79 -22.65
N CYS A 134 3.75 18.29 -22.27
CA CYS A 134 3.62 17.09 -21.46
C CYS A 134 4.15 15.85 -22.19
N TYR A 135 4.65 14.86 -21.45
CA TYR A 135 5.07 13.59 -22.03
C TYR A 135 3.93 12.90 -22.79
N GLN A 136 2.70 12.96 -22.27
CA GLN A 136 1.55 12.20 -22.81
C GLN A 136 1.77 10.68 -22.81
N CYS A 137 2.64 10.22 -21.91
CA CYS A 137 2.89 8.84 -21.55
C CYS A 137 3.47 8.83 -20.14
N ILE A 138 3.19 7.78 -19.36
CA ILE A 138 3.73 7.62 -18.01
C ILE A 138 4.96 6.71 -18.10
N PRO A 139 6.14 7.13 -17.62
CA PRO A 139 7.31 6.25 -17.55
C PRO A 139 7.05 5.08 -16.61
N ARG A 140 7.07 3.85 -17.14
CA ARG A 140 6.79 2.61 -16.43
C ARG A 140 7.80 1.53 -16.79
N ASN A 141 7.93 0.52 -15.93
CA ASN A 141 8.49 -0.76 -16.36
C ASN A 141 7.43 -1.58 -17.10
N LYS A 142 7.83 -2.68 -17.74
CA LYS A 142 6.90 -3.58 -18.44
C LYS A 142 6.07 -4.40 -17.45
N TRP A 143 5.00 -3.82 -16.92
CA TRP A 143 4.11 -4.48 -15.95
C TRP A 143 3.41 -5.74 -16.49
N SER A 144 3.38 -5.93 -17.82
CA SER A 144 2.96 -7.18 -18.46
C SER A 144 3.81 -8.40 -18.07
N LEU A 145 4.99 -8.18 -17.48
CA LEU A 145 5.92 -9.23 -17.06
C LEU A 145 6.11 -9.27 -15.54
N THR A 146 5.46 -8.37 -14.80
CA THR A 146 5.64 -8.25 -13.35
C THR A 146 4.68 -9.17 -12.63
N ALA A 147 5.17 -10.06 -11.76
CA ALA A 147 4.30 -10.86 -10.91
C ALA A 147 4.04 -10.20 -9.54
N PRO A 148 2.90 -10.56 -8.89
CA PRO A 148 2.60 -10.10 -7.54
C PRO A 148 3.71 -10.43 -6.53
N PRO A 149 4.14 -9.50 -5.68
CA PRO A 149 5.12 -9.78 -4.63
C PRO A 149 4.49 -10.58 -3.49
N SER A 150 5.32 -11.34 -2.78
CA SER A 150 4.89 -12.13 -1.62
C SER A 150 4.23 -11.32 -0.51
N ASP A 151 4.47 -10.01 -0.46
CA ASP A 151 3.90 -9.11 0.55
C ASP A 151 2.39 -8.88 0.41
N THR A 152 1.81 -9.31 -0.72
CA THR A 152 0.36 -9.24 -0.96
C THR A 152 -0.42 -10.43 -0.42
N TYR A 153 0.22 -11.53 -0.02
CA TYR A 153 -0.53 -12.66 0.51
C TYR A 153 -1.25 -12.34 1.82
N ILE A 154 -2.45 -12.91 2.01
CA ILE A 154 -3.29 -12.59 3.17
C ILE A 154 -2.62 -12.93 4.52
N SER A 155 -1.75 -13.96 4.58
CA SER A 155 -1.01 -14.29 5.81
C SER A 155 0.03 -13.21 6.16
N ASN A 156 0.70 -12.63 5.15
CA ASN A 156 1.64 -11.54 5.36
C ASN A 156 0.89 -10.28 5.79
N VAL A 157 -0.24 -9.99 5.16
CA VAL A 157 -1.11 -8.86 5.53
C VAL A 157 -1.65 -9.02 6.95
N TYR A 158 -2.12 -10.20 7.33
CA TYR A 158 -2.47 -10.49 8.73
C TYR A 158 -1.31 -10.14 9.66
N ASN A 159 -0.08 -10.56 9.34
CA ASN A 159 1.06 -10.28 10.19
C ASN A 159 1.42 -8.78 10.24
N GLN A 160 1.23 -8.04 9.15
CA GLN A 160 1.42 -6.59 9.13
C GLN A 160 0.49 -5.86 10.11
N LEU A 161 -0.73 -6.36 10.28
CA LEU A 161 -1.73 -5.76 11.17
C LEU A 161 -1.68 -6.31 12.61
N PHE A 162 -1.43 -7.60 12.78
CA PHE A 162 -1.76 -8.30 14.03
C PHE A 162 -0.65 -9.12 14.69
N SER A 163 0.54 -9.32 14.07
CA SER A 163 1.56 -10.25 14.61
C SER A 163 2.32 -9.77 15.85
N SER A 164 1.86 -8.70 16.51
CA SER A 164 2.74 -7.91 17.36
C SER A 164 2.17 -7.49 18.71
N LYS A 165 1.42 -8.37 19.39
CA LYS A 165 0.89 -8.13 20.75
C LYS A 165 2.03 -7.79 21.76
N PRO A 166 1.85 -6.81 22.67
CA PRO A 166 0.74 -5.85 22.71
C PRO A 166 0.76 -4.96 21.46
N TYR A 167 -0.42 -4.74 20.89
CA TYR A 167 -0.56 -3.96 19.66
C TYR A 167 -0.03 -2.55 19.84
N ASP A 168 0.61 -2.05 18.79
CA ASP A 168 1.32 -0.79 18.83
C ASP A 168 1.33 -0.17 17.43
N PHE A 169 1.01 1.12 17.36
CA PHE A 169 0.91 1.90 16.14
C PHE A 169 2.22 1.86 15.37
N THR A 170 3.36 1.94 16.07
CA THR A 170 4.67 1.84 15.43
C THR A 170 4.85 0.54 14.67
N LYS A 171 4.38 -0.57 15.24
CA LYS A 171 4.53 -1.89 14.63
C LYS A 171 3.63 -2.06 13.40
N VAL A 172 2.37 -1.63 13.46
CA VAL A 172 1.47 -1.70 12.28
C VAL A 172 1.93 -0.77 11.17
N THR A 173 2.38 0.45 11.49
CA THR A 173 2.87 1.38 10.48
C THR A 173 4.11 0.83 9.78
N LYS A 174 5.11 0.35 10.53
CA LYS A 174 6.30 -0.31 9.95
C LYS A 174 5.92 -1.58 9.18
N GLY A 175 4.96 -2.35 9.70
CA GLY A 175 4.43 -3.56 9.07
C GLY A 175 3.90 -3.28 7.68
N VAL A 176 2.94 -2.34 7.55
CA VAL A 176 2.33 -2.00 6.26
C VAL A 176 3.30 -1.26 5.35
N GLN A 177 4.04 -0.28 5.87
CA GLN A 177 4.94 0.56 5.08
C GLN A 177 6.08 -0.26 4.45
N TYR A 178 6.79 -1.06 5.25
CA TYR A 178 7.97 -1.79 4.76
C TYR A 178 7.65 -3.13 4.11
N ARG A 179 6.39 -3.58 4.12
CA ARG A 179 5.96 -4.80 3.43
C ARG A 179 5.05 -4.48 2.25
N TYR A 180 3.73 -4.44 2.43
CA TYR A 180 2.79 -4.24 1.33
C TYR A 180 3.14 -2.99 0.50
N HIS A 181 3.31 -1.84 1.17
CA HIS A 181 3.55 -0.56 0.50
C HIS A 181 4.86 -0.56 -0.32
N ASN A 182 6.00 -0.76 0.33
CA ASN A 182 7.29 -0.79 -0.38
C ASN A 182 7.39 -1.97 -1.38
N GLY A 183 6.73 -3.10 -1.10
CA GLY A 183 6.68 -4.25 -2.00
C GLY A 183 5.99 -3.93 -3.33
N ILE A 184 4.86 -3.24 -3.30
CA ILE A 184 4.16 -2.79 -4.53
C ILE A 184 4.97 -1.72 -5.26
N HIS A 185 5.46 -0.69 -4.55
CA HIS A 185 6.31 0.35 -5.15
C HIS A 185 7.56 -0.24 -5.83
N GLY A 186 8.23 -1.18 -5.15
CA GLY A 186 9.40 -1.88 -5.67
C GLY A 186 9.09 -2.78 -6.85
N ALA A 187 7.95 -3.47 -6.85
CA ALA A 187 7.54 -4.36 -7.95
C ALA A 187 7.13 -3.59 -9.22
N LEU A 188 6.42 -2.47 -9.06
CA LEU A 188 6.01 -1.62 -10.19
C LEU A 188 7.17 -0.76 -10.72
N ALA A 189 8.07 -0.34 -9.82
CA ALA A 189 9.29 0.42 -10.12
C ALA A 189 9.06 1.67 -10.99
N SER A 190 10.12 2.17 -11.64
CA SER A 190 10.06 3.38 -12.48
C SER A 190 9.45 4.58 -11.74
N THR A 191 8.46 5.28 -12.30
CA THR A 191 7.75 6.37 -11.59
C THR A 191 7.24 5.91 -10.22
N MET A 192 6.62 4.72 -10.14
CA MET A 192 6.18 4.11 -8.88
C MET A 192 7.33 3.73 -7.94
N GLY A 193 8.56 3.66 -8.42
CA GLY A 193 9.77 3.41 -7.64
C GLY A 193 10.52 4.68 -7.21
N THR A 194 9.88 5.85 -7.21
CA THR A 194 10.42 7.11 -6.69
C THR A 194 9.41 7.85 -5.81
N PHE A 195 9.84 8.88 -5.08
CA PHE A 195 8.91 9.81 -4.43
C PHE A 195 8.06 10.65 -5.40
N ALA A 196 8.29 10.56 -6.72
CA ALA A 196 7.36 11.09 -7.72
C ALA A 196 6.26 10.08 -8.10
N SER A 197 6.10 8.99 -7.35
CA SER A 197 5.09 7.95 -7.56
C SER A 197 3.65 8.46 -7.69
N PRO A 198 3.20 9.56 -7.04
CA PRO A 198 1.86 10.09 -7.29
C PRO A 198 1.60 10.57 -8.71
N GLY A 199 2.65 10.69 -9.55
CA GLY A 199 2.52 10.95 -10.98
C GLY A 199 1.89 9.79 -11.75
N ASP A 200 1.94 8.57 -11.22
CA ASP A 200 1.16 7.46 -11.78
C ASP A 200 -0.16 7.31 -11.01
N PRO A 201 -1.34 7.41 -11.67
CA PRO A 201 -2.62 7.31 -10.98
C PRO A 201 -2.84 6.02 -10.18
N ILE A 202 -2.08 4.95 -10.45
CA ILE A 202 -2.13 3.73 -9.61
C ILE A 202 -1.73 4.00 -8.16
N PHE A 203 -0.92 5.05 -7.90
CA PHE A 203 -0.54 5.49 -6.56
C PHE A 203 -1.76 5.68 -5.65
N TYR A 204 -2.80 6.36 -6.15
CA TYR A 204 -3.96 6.69 -5.31
C TYR A 204 -4.77 5.45 -4.95
N VAL A 205 -4.85 4.46 -5.84
CA VAL A 205 -5.50 3.17 -5.58
C VAL A 205 -4.65 2.31 -4.62
N HIS A 206 -3.33 2.33 -4.81
CA HIS A 206 -2.38 1.69 -3.90
C HIS A 206 -2.47 2.27 -2.48
N HIS A 207 -2.45 3.59 -2.32
CA HIS A 207 -2.53 4.25 -1.02
C HIS A 207 -3.94 4.22 -0.42
N ALA A 208 -5.01 4.14 -1.23
CA ALA A 208 -6.34 3.81 -0.71
C ALA A 208 -6.36 2.41 -0.07
N THR A 209 -5.57 1.47 -0.58
CA THR A 209 -5.39 0.16 0.07
C THR A 209 -4.62 0.26 1.38
N VAL A 210 -3.54 1.05 1.42
CA VAL A 210 -2.81 1.37 2.66
C VAL A 210 -3.76 1.93 3.72
N ASP A 211 -4.63 2.86 3.33
CA ASP A 211 -5.63 3.44 4.20
C ASP A 211 -6.67 2.41 4.68
N ALA A 212 -7.12 1.52 3.78
CA ALA A 212 -8.03 0.44 4.10
C ALA A 212 -7.44 -0.57 5.09
N LEU A 213 -6.14 -0.87 4.98
CA LEU A 213 -5.42 -1.70 5.95
C LEU A 213 -5.38 -1.05 7.33
N TYR A 214 -5.14 0.27 7.39
CA TYR A 214 -5.22 0.99 8.66
C TYR A 214 -6.65 1.03 9.22
N ALA A 215 -7.67 1.15 8.37
CA ALA A 215 -9.06 1.08 8.80
C ALA A 215 -9.42 -0.27 9.43
N ILE A 216 -8.95 -1.39 8.86
CA ILE A 216 -9.08 -2.73 9.45
C ILE A 216 -8.41 -2.78 10.83
N TYR A 217 -7.15 -2.36 10.90
CA TYR A 217 -6.43 -2.34 12.18
C TYR A 217 -7.16 -1.49 13.22
N TYR A 218 -7.60 -0.28 12.85
CA TYR A 218 -8.31 0.64 13.73
C TYR A 218 -9.58 -0.01 14.30
N GLN A 219 -10.42 -0.57 13.42
CA GLN A 219 -11.65 -1.26 13.83
C GLN A 219 -11.39 -2.43 14.78
N CYS A 220 -10.32 -3.19 14.55
CA CYS A 220 -10.03 -4.42 15.28
C CYS A 220 -9.31 -4.20 16.61
N VAL A 221 -8.49 -3.14 16.70
CA VAL A 221 -7.55 -2.94 17.82
C VAL A 221 -7.94 -1.76 18.70
N VAL A 222 -8.58 -0.74 18.14
CA VAL A 222 -8.83 0.52 18.87
C VAL A 222 -10.21 0.46 19.54
N PRO A 223 -10.28 0.51 20.89
CA PRO A 223 -11.55 0.49 21.60
C PRO A 223 -12.41 1.73 21.26
N PRO A 224 -13.74 1.59 21.10
CA PRO A 224 -14.62 2.73 20.89
C PRO A 224 -14.81 3.56 22.19
N LEU A 225 -14.69 4.90 22.06
CA LEU A 225 -15.01 5.98 23.03
C LEU A 225 -13.92 6.40 24.04
N ASN A 226 -13.77 7.74 24.21
CA ASN A 226 -12.84 8.43 25.15
C ASN A 226 -11.39 7.95 25.08
N TYR A 227 -10.93 7.66 23.87
CA TYR A 227 -9.60 7.15 23.63
C TYR A 227 -8.56 8.27 23.75
N ASP A 228 -7.56 8.07 24.60
CA ASP A 228 -6.39 8.94 24.63
C ASP A 228 -5.72 8.90 23.25
N LEU A 229 -5.69 10.02 22.55
CA LEU A 229 -5.07 10.14 21.22
C LEU A 229 -3.56 9.90 21.26
N LYS A 230 -2.94 9.80 22.44
CA LYS A 230 -1.55 9.38 22.61
C LYS A 230 -1.39 7.90 22.99
N HIS A 231 -2.49 7.15 23.07
CA HIS A 231 -2.39 5.73 23.37
C HIS A 231 -1.63 5.00 22.26
N SER A 232 -0.82 4.03 22.67
CA SER A 232 0.12 3.31 21.81
C SER A 232 -0.49 2.61 20.60
N THR A 233 -1.81 2.41 20.50
CA THR A 233 -2.40 1.74 19.32
C THR A 233 -2.83 2.73 18.23
N VAL A 234 -2.95 4.04 18.51
CA VAL A 234 -3.30 5.04 17.49
C VAL A 234 -2.22 6.10 17.29
N TRP A 235 -1.22 6.13 18.17
CA TRP A 235 -0.19 7.14 18.16
C TRP A 235 1.20 6.51 18.17
N PRO A 236 2.16 7.06 17.40
CA PRO A 236 3.51 6.54 17.41
C PRO A 236 4.15 6.72 18.78
N ASN A 237 4.69 5.62 19.31
CA ASN A 237 5.52 5.65 20.50
C ASN A 237 6.96 5.96 20.10
N ARG A 238 7.47 7.13 20.52
CA ARG A 238 8.83 7.59 20.22
C ARG A 238 9.91 6.59 20.66
N ALA A 239 9.71 5.88 21.77
CA ALA A 239 10.66 4.87 22.24
C ALA A 239 10.77 3.67 21.26
N ASN A 240 9.66 3.31 20.61
CA ASN A 240 9.61 2.19 19.67
C ASN A 240 10.05 2.60 18.24
N TRP A 241 9.94 3.89 17.91
CA TRP A 241 10.30 4.40 16.59
C TRP A 241 11.77 4.83 16.49
N GLY A 242 12.32 5.43 17.55
CA GLY A 242 13.65 6.02 17.57
C GLY A 242 13.65 7.48 17.12
N ALA A 243 14.82 7.99 16.70
CA ALA A 243 15.00 9.41 16.37
C ALA A 243 14.33 9.83 15.05
N SER A 244 14.01 8.91 14.14
CA SER A 244 13.40 9.25 12.83
C SER A 244 12.01 9.87 12.99
N CYS A 245 11.21 9.37 13.95
CA CYS A 245 9.95 10.00 14.36
C CYS A 245 10.17 11.24 15.22
N SER A 246 10.69 12.30 14.60
CA SER A 246 10.86 13.58 15.25
C SER A 246 10.33 14.71 14.38
N LYS A 247 9.63 15.63 15.03
CA LYS A 247 9.21 16.90 14.44
C LYS A 247 10.38 17.87 14.50
N VAL A 248 10.80 18.44 13.38
CA VAL A 248 11.82 19.50 13.35
C VAL A 248 11.15 20.83 13.01
N ARG A 249 11.05 21.75 13.98
CA ARG A 249 10.55 23.12 13.77
C ARG A 249 11.57 24.14 14.25
N ASN A 250 11.94 25.08 13.39
CA ASN A 250 12.90 26.15 13.69
C ASN A 250 14.23 25.64 14.27
N GLY A 251 14.72 24.50 13.78
CA GLY A 251 15.95 23.87 14.28
C GLY A 251 15.81 23.16 15.64
N VAL A 252 14.59 23.09 16.19
CA VAL A 252 14.30 22.35 17.42
C VAL A 252 13.63 21.02 17.07
N THR A 253 14.23 19.93 17.54
CA THR A 253 13.73 18.57 17.39
C THR A 253 12.83 18.21 18.58
N GLY A 254 11.58 17.84 18.31
CA GLY A 254 10.59 17.46 19.31
C GLY A 254 9.77 16.24 18.90
N ALA A 255 8.82 15.85 19.76
CA ALA A 255 7.83 14.83 19.42
C ALA A 255 6.66 15.45 18.63
N TYR A 256 6.02 14.64 17.79
CA TYR A 256 4.72 14.97 17.23
C TYR A 256 3.64 14.89 18.30
N GLU A 257 2.68 15.80 18.19
CA GLU A 257 1.48 15.90 19.01
C GLU A 257 0.24 15.70 18.14
N PRO A 258 -0.84 15.07 18.64
CA PRO A 258 -2.08 14.90 17.86
C PRO A 258 -2.62 16.22 17.29
N THR A 259 -2.42 17.34 17.99
CA THR A 259 -2.85 18.68 17.58
C THR A 259 -1.90 19.36 16.60
N ASP A 260 -0.76 18.75 16.24
CA ASP A 260 0.12 19.32 15.24
C ASP A 260 -0.56 19.33 13.87
N HIS A 261 -0.39 20.44 13.16
CA HIS A 261 -0.79 20.53 11.76
C HIS A 261 0.15 19.68 10.89
N LEU A 262 -0.43 18.96 9.93
CA LEU A 262 0.30 18.17 8.95
C LEU A 262 1.03 19.09 7.97
N THR A 263 2.30 18.78 7.71
CA THR A 263 3.12 19.47 6.71
C THR A 263 2.84 18.91 5.33
N MET A 264 2.29 19.73 4.44
CA MET A 264 2.08 19.39 3.03
C MET A 264 2.40 20.62 2.19
N ASN A 265 3.57 20.62 1.57
CA ASN A 265 4.09 21.80 0.85
C ASN A 265 4.22 21.53 -0.64
N LEU A 266 3.84 22.50 -1.48
CA LEU A 266 4.06 22.47 -2.93
C LEU A 266 4.70 23.76 -3.41
N ILE A 267 5.09 23.82 -4.68
CA ILE A 267 5.58 25.07 -5.27
C ILE A 267 4.37 25.98 -5.53
N GLY A 268 4.25 27.06 -4.78
CA GLY A 268 3.20 28.07 -4.94
C GLY A 268 3.38 28.92 -6.19
N ALA A 269 2.39 29.77 -6.50
CA ALA A 269 2.45 30.69 -7.64
C ALA A 269 3.63 31.70 -7.57
N ASN A 270 4.22 31.85 -6.38
CA ASN A 270 5.41 32.67 -6.12
C ASN A 270 6.74 31.95 -6.44
N GLY A 271 6.70 30.69 -6.90
CA GLY A 271 7.87 29.88 -7.21
C GLY A 271 8.62 29.32 -5.99
N LYS A 272 8.05 29.43 -4.78
CA LYS A 272 8.61 28.91 -3.53
C LYS A 272 7.75 27.80 -2.98
N TYR A 273 8.34 26.93 -2.17
CA TYR A 273 7.56 25.99 -1.36
C TYR A 273 6.69 26.74 -0.37
N VAL A 274 5.39 26.40 -0.38
CA VAL A 274 4.36 26.93 0.51
C VAL A 274 3.48 25.79 0.99
N ASP A 275 2.89 25.93 2.17
CA ASP A 275 1.90 24.98 2.67
C ASP A 275 0.66 24.96 1.74
N VAL A 276 -0.01 23.82 1.65
CA VAL A 276 -1.25 23.66 0.88
C VAL A 276 -2.34 24.66 1.27
N GLN A 277 -2.34 25.17 2.51
CA GLN A 277 -3.26 26.20 3.02
C GLN A 277 -2.84 27.65 2.67
N ASP A 278 -1.66 27.87 2.10
CA ASP A 278 -1.20 29.22 1.72
C ASP A 278 -2.08 29.80 0.58
N PRO A 279 -2.41 31.11 0.58
CA PRO A 279 -3.20 31.74 -0.49
C PRO A 279 -2.59 31.59 -1.90
N SER A 280 -1.29 31.35 -2.02
CA SER A 280 -0.60 31.11 -3.30
C SER A 280 -0.59 29.63 -3.73
N SER A 281 -1.11 28.72 -2.90
CA SER A 281 -1.33 27.32 -3.24
C SER A 281 -2.56 27.18 -4.15
N VAL A 282 -2.35 26.65 -5.35
CA VAL A 282 -3.45 26.30 -6.27
C VAL A 282 -4.31 25.15 -5.73
N LEU A 283 -3.78 24.36 -4.79
CA LEU A 283 -4.49 23.23 -4.18
C LEU A 283 -5.31 23.63 -2.94
N LYS A 284 -5.16 24.87 -2.45
CA LYS A 284 -5.85 25.37 -1.27
C LYS A 284 -7.35 25.08 -1.27
N PRO A 285 -8.13 25.31 -2.35
CA PRO A 285 -9.57 25.06 -2.32
C PRO A 285 -9.94 23.62 -1.99
N PHE A 286 -9.14 22.64 -2.39
CA PHE A 286 -9.41 21.22 -2.12
C PHE A 286 -9.07 20.85 -0.68
N PHE A 287 -7.95 21.37 -0.16
CA PHE A 287 -7.58 21.16 1.24
C PHE A 287 -8.47 21.94 2.23
N ASP A 288 -9.00 23.10 1.83
CA ASP A 288 -10.01 23.84 2.59
C ASP A 288 -11.32 23.05 2.70
N ALA A 289 -11.76 22.45 1.59
CA ALA A 289 -12.95 21.62 1.56
C ALA A 289 -12.79 20.34 2.41
N VAL A 290 -11.59 19.77 2.48
CA VAL A 290 -11.28 18.69 3.43
C VAL A 290 -11.42 19.17 4.88
N GLY A 291 -10.92 20.36 5.21
CA GLY A 291 -11.09 20.96 6.54
C GLY A 291 -10.32 20.29 7.69
N LEU A 292 -9.80 19.08 7.49
CA LEU A 292 -8.96 18.33 8.43
C LEU A 292 -7.52 18.83 8.34
N GLN A 293 -6.96 19.31 9.45
CA GLN A 293 -5.65 19.98 9.46
C GLN A 293 -4.64 19.35 10.41
N THR A 294 -5.10 18.63 11.43
CA THR A 294 -4.26 18.01 12.47
C THR A 294 -4.29 16.50 12.39
N PHE A 295 -3.31 15.83 12.98
CA PHE A 295 -3.31 14.35 13.03
C PHE A 295 -4.50 13.80 13.82
N ALA A 296 -4.96 14.53 14.83
CA ALA A 296 -6.16 14.22 15.60
C ALA A 296 -7.43 14.21 14.74
N ASP A 297 -7.44 14.88 13.59
CA ASP A 297 -8.62 14.90 12.73
C ASP A 297 -8.76 13.62 11.89
N LEU A 298 -7.74 12.74 11.86
CA LEU A 298 -7.58 11.74 10.79
C LEU A 298 -7.54 10.29 11.26
N TYR A 299 -7.63 9.99 12.56
CA TYR A 299 -7.39 8.62 13.06
C TYR A 299 -8.55 7.65 12.76
N ASP A 300 -9.80 8.10 12.81
CA ASP A 300 -10.99 7.27 12.56
C ASP A 300 -11.74 7.75 11.30
N ILE A 301 -11.76 6.93 10.26
CA ILE A 301 -12.45 7.23 8.99
C ILE A 301 -13.95 7.48 9.15
N ARG A 302 -14.55 7.02 10.25
CA ARG A 302 -15.98 7.19 10.54
C ARG A 302 -16.27 8.54 11.22
N ALA A 303 -15.25 9.23 11.72
CA ALA A 303 -15.36 10.45 12.50
C ALA A 303 -14.65 11.66 11.84
N LEU A 304 -14.68 11.74 10.51
CA LEU A 304 -14.07 12.82 9.71
C LEU A 304 -15.08 13.92 9.31
N GLY A 305 -16.27 13.95 9.91
CA GLY A 305 -17.34 14.87 9.55
C GLY A 305 -17.95 14.54 8.18
N GLU A 306 -18.06 15.53 7.29
CA GLU A 306 -18.57 15.32 5.92
C GLU A 306 -17.64 14.47 5.05
N MET A 307 -16.37 14.32 5.47
CA MET A 307 -15.38 13.49 4.81
C MET A 307 -15.38 12.04 5.32
N SER A 308 -16.30 11.63 6.19
CA SER A 308 -16.33 10.25 6.69
C SER A 308 -16.65 9.25 5.57
N TYR A 309 -16.01 8.09 5.61
CA TYR A 309 -16.21 6.99 4.64
C TYR A 309 -16.04 5.62 5.28
N SER A 310 -16.35 4.58 4.51
CA SER A 310 -16.13 3.17 4.85
C SER A 310 -15.62 2.41 3.64
N TYR A 311 -14.84 1.36 3.88
CA TYR A 311 -14.46 0.41 2.85
C TYR A 311 -15.44 -0.75 2.79
N ASP A 312 -15.88 -1.09 1.58
CA ASP A 312 -16.56 -2.35 1.30
C ASP A 312 -15.55 -3.38 0.81
N PHE A 313 -15.18 -4.30 1.70
CA PHE A 313 -14.25 -5.38 1.38
C PHE A 313 -14.91 -6.58 0.70
N GLY A 314 -16.24 -6.58 0.58
CA GLY A 314 -17.00 -7.71 0.05
C GLY A 314 -16.72 -9.02 0.79
N LEU A 315 -16.69 -10.10 0.02
CA LEU A 315 -16.47 -11.47 0.52
C LEU A 315 -15.03 -11.98 0.28
N SER A 316 -14.07 -11.09 -0.02
CA SER A 316 -12.68 -11.48 -0.21
C SER A 316 -12.03 -11.96 1.09
N SER A 317 -10.84 -12.56 1.02
CA SER A 317 -10.06 -12.94 2.21
C SER A 317 -9.71 -11.70 3.05
N LEU A 318 -9.52 -10.53 2.41
CA LEU A 318 -9.37 -9.26 3.10
C LEU A 318 -10.66 -8.86 3.85
N GLY A 319 -11.84 -9.08 3.28
CA GLY A 319 -13.12 -8.94 4.00
C GLY A 319 -13.25 -9.90 5.17
N GLY A 320 -12.80 -11.14 5.00
CA GLY A 320 -12.67 -12.14 6.06
C GLY A 320 -11.80 -11.67 7.23
N LEU A 321 -10.62 -11.11 6.90
CA LEU A 321 -9.69 -10.53 7.86
C LEU A 321 -10.30 -9.32 8.58
N ALA A 322 -10.98 -8.43 7.84
CA ALA A 322 -11.63 -7.25 8.40
C ALA A 322 -12.74 -7.59 9.42
N GLN A 323 -13.47 -8.68 9.18
CA GLN A 323 -14.55 -9.13 10.07
C GLN A 323 -14.04 -9.90 11.29
N GLN A 324 -13.02 -10.75 11.11
CA GLN A 324 -12.53 -11.66 12.15
C GLN A 324 -11.35 -11.10 12.96
N CYS A 325 -10.75 -10.01 12.49
CA CYS A 325 -9.63 -9.34 13.15
C CYS A 325 -8.46 -10.32 13.41
N ASP A 326 -7.88 -10.28 14.60
CA ASP A 326 -6.80 -11.17 15.04
C ASP A 326 -7.24 -12.62 15.29
N ASN A 327 -8.52 -12.93 15.09
CA ASN A 327 -9.06 -14.30 15.10
C ASN A 327 -9.22 -14.88 13.69
N TYR A 328 -8.75 -14.18 12.65
CA TYR A 328 -8.71 -14.71 11.29
C TYR A 328 -8.02 -16.09 11.25
N ALA A 329 -8.60 -17.02 10.48
CA ALA A 329 -8.25 -18.44 10.40
C ALA A 329 -8.50 -19.30 11.68
N SER A 330 -8.64 -18.71 12.86
CA SER A 330 -8.83 -19.43 14.14
C SER A 330 -10.16 -20.19 14.24
N PRO A 331 -10.21 -21.39 14.86
CA PRO A 331 -11.42 -22.21 14.97
C PRO A 331 -12.56 -21.74 15.82
N THR A 332 -12.31 -20.76 16.67
CA THR A 332 -13.32 -20.18 17.54
C THR A 332 -14.30 -19.25 16.83
N THR A 333 -14.04 -18.88 15.59
CA THR A 333 -14.86 -17.92 14.83
C THR A 333 -15.72 -18.65 13.79
N VAL A 334 -17.01 -18.80 14.07
CA VAL A 334 -18.02 -19.15 13.06
C VAL A 334 -18.30 -17.87 12.28
N ARG A 335 -17.97 -17.80 10.99
CA ARG A 335 -18.55 -16.77 10.13
C ARG A 335 -20.07 -16.97 10.16
N VAL A 336 -20.81 -15.97 10.62
CA VAL A 336 -22.21 -15.82 10.19
C VAL A 336 -22.13 -15.60 8.68
N GLY A 337 -22.56 -16.58 7.88
CA GLY A 337 -22.50 -16.50 6.42
C GLY A 337 -21.49 -17.41 5.71
N LEU A 338 -20.88 -18.43 6.34
CA LEU A 338 -20.13 -19.47 5.60
C LEU A 338 -21.01 -20.30 4.64
N GLU A 339 -22.34 -20.28 4.80
CA GLU A 339 -23.28 -20.83 3.82
C GLU A 339 -23.56 -19.88 2.65
N GLU A 340 -23.31 -18.57 2.80
CA GLU A 340 -23.13 -17.66 1.67
C GLU A 340 -21.64 -17.65 1.33
N ALA A 341 -21.18 -18.81 0.81
CA ALA A 341 -19.89 -18.92 0.18
C ALA A 341 -19.69 -17.73 -0.77
N THR A 342 -18.53 -17.11 -0.68
CA THR A 342 -18.05 -16.28 -1.78
C THR A 342 -18.27 -17.08 -3.07
N THR A 343 -18.89 -16.48 -4.09
CA THR A 343 -19.06 -17.15 -5.38
C THR A 343 -17.72 -17.34 -6.11
N ASP A 344 -16.63 -16.77 -5.57
CA ASP A 344 -15.27 -16.91 -6.09
C ASP A 344 -14.58 -18.10 -5.41
N GLU A 345 -14.50 -19.21 -6.14
CA GLU A 345 -13.85 -20.46 -5.73
C GLU A 345 -12.42 -20.25 -5.23
N VAL A 346 -11.70 -19.26 -5.78
CA VAL A 346 -10.30 -18.99 -5.43
C VAL A 346 -10.17 -18.36 -4.04
N VAL A 347 -11.07 -17.43 -3.70
CA VAL A 347 -11.11 -16.81 -2.37
C VAL A 347 -11.50 -17.84 -1.31
N SER A 348 -12.51 -18.67 -1.61
CA SER A 348 -12.90 -19.76 -0.71
C SER A 348 -11.73 -20.71 -0.43
N LYS A 349 -10.87 -20.94 -1.42
CA LYS A 349 -9.69 -21.79 -1.29
C LYS A 349 -8.59 -21.16 -0.42
N GLU A 350 -8.34 -19.86 -0.51
CA GLU A 350 -7.36 -19.17 0.36
C GLU A 350 -7.81 -19.20 1.83
N ASP A 351 -9.09 -18.92 2.11
CA ASP A 351 -9.66 -19.00 3.46
C ASP A 351 -9.57 -20.43 4.04
N GLN A 352 -9.91 -21.45 3.23
CA GLN A 352 -9.79 -22.86 3.62
C GLN A 352 -8.34 -23.26 3.89
N PHE A 353 -7.41 -22.82 3.03
CA PHE A 353 -5.98 -23.02 3.21
C PHE A 353 -5.50 -22.44 4.55
N MET A 354 -5.83 -21.17 4.82
CA MET A 354 -5.42 -20.50 6.06
C MET A 354 -5.94 -21.24 7.29
N ARG A 355 -7.20 -21.70 7.22
CA ARG A 355 -7.83 -22.51 8.27
C ARG A 355 -7.13 -23.85 8.49
N GLU A 356 -6.92 -24.64 7.44
CA GLU A 356 -6.30 -25.96 7.55
C GLU A 356 -4.88 -25.84 8.09
N MET A 357 -4.11 -24.87 7.60
CA MET A 357 -2.75 -24.61 8.09
C MET A 357 -2.72 -24.18 9.56
N TYR A 358 -3.68 -23.35 9.99
CA TYR A 358 -3.82 -22.97 11.39
C TYR A 358 -4.06 -24.19 12.29
N LEU A 359 -5.05 -25.01 11.94
CA LEU A 359 -5.37 -26.24 12.68
C LEU A 359 -4.20 -27.23 12.68
N TYR A 360 -3.49 -27.33 11.57
CA TYR A 360 -2.31 -28.19 11.46
C TYR A 360 -1.19 -27.73 12.39
N CYS A 361 -0.85 -26.43 12.40
CA CYS A 361 0.13 -25.87 13.33
C CYS A 361 -0.28 -26.09 14.79
N GLN A 362 -1.57 -25.93 15.10
CA GLN A 362 -2.11 -26.19 16.43
C GLN A 362 -1.92 -27.67 16.83
N ALA A 363 -2.19 -28.61 15.94
CA ALA A 363 -1.97 -30.04 16.17
C ALA A 363 -0.48 -30.40 16.35
N GLN A 364 0.42 -29.60 15.79
CA GLN A 364 1.88 -29.71 15.99
C GLN A 364 2.38 -28.96 17.24
N ASN A 365 1.48 -28.49 18.12
CA ASN A 365 1.81 -27.74 19.35
C ASN A 365 2.55 -26.43 19.11
N VAL A 366 2.36 -25.78 17.96
CA VAL A 366 2.87 -24.41 17.74
C VAL A 366 2.12 -23.46 18.68
N PRO A 367 2.82 -22.58 19.44
CA PRO A 367 2.18 -21.57 20.27
C PRO A 367 1.20 -20.73 19.46
N GLN A 368 0.00 -20.50 19.99
CA GLN A 368 -1.10 -19.88 19.25
C GLN A 368 -0.74 -18.51 18.65
N ASP A 369 0.01 -17.71 19.40
CA ASP A 369 0.52 -16.39 19.01
C ASP A 369 1.61 -16.44 17.92
N GLN A 370 2.17 -17.63 17.63
CA GLN A 370 3.17 -17.85 16.59
C GLN A 370 2.63 -18.53 15.34
N ILE A 371 1.41 -19.11 15.39
CA ILE A 371 0.87 -19.92 14.28
C ILE A 371 0.88 -19.14 12.95
N MET A 372 0.33 -17.92 12.94
CA MET A 372 0.23 -17.13 11.71
C MET A 372 1.59 -16.68 11.17
N GLU A 373 2.59 -16.52 12.05
CA GLU A 373 3.96 -16.26 11.63
C GLU A 373 4.61 -17.50 10.99
N ARG A 374 4.33 -18.71 11.51
CA ARG A 374 4.77 -19.96 10.86
C ARG A 374 4.15 -20.12 9.47
N ILE A 375 2.85 -19.85 9.34
CA ILE A 375 2.13 -19.92 8.06
C ILE A 375 2.74 -18.93 7.05
N ASN A 376 3.07 -17.72 7.49
CA ASN A 376 3.71 -16.73 6.62
C ASN A 376 5.13 -17.16 6.17
N TRP A 377 5.93 -17.80 7.04
CA TRP A 377 7.22 -18.38 6.61
C TRP A 377 7.05 -19.49 5.58
N MET A 378 6.09 -20.38 5.77
CA MET A 378 5.73 -21.42 4.79
C MET A 378 5.32 -20.81 3.46
N GLN A 379 4.55 -19.72 3.49
CA GLN A 379 4.16 -18.99 2.30
C GLN A 379 5.34 -18.31 1.60
N CYS A 380 6.33 -17.81 2.34
CA CYS A 380 7.59 -17.33 1.75
C CYS A 380 8.35 -18.48 1.05
N VAL A 381 8.40 -19.68 1.65
CA VAL A 381 9.04 -20.86 1.02
C VAL A 381 8.31 -21.22 -0.26
N PHE A 382 6.98 -21.32 -0.21
CA PHE A 382 6.17 -21.58 -1.41
C PHE A 382 6.39 -20.53 -2.50
N HIS A 383 6.42 -19.24 -2.18
CA HIS A 383 6.67 -18.20 -3.17
C HIS A 383 8.07 -18.32 -3.78
N ASN A 384 9.08 -18.65 -2.96
CA ASN A 384 10.44 -18.82 -3.43
C ASN A 384 10.60 -20.03 -4.37
N GLU A 385 10.09 -21.19 -3.96
CA GLU A 385 10.33 -22.45 -4.66
C GLU A 385 9.35 -22.70 -5.83
N CYS A 386 8.12 -22.19 -5.72
CA CYS A 386 7.02 -22.56 -6.61
C CYS A 386 6.50 -21.43 -7.49
N LYS A 387 6.95 -20.18 -7.25
CA LYS A 387 6.51 -19.00 -7.99
C LYS A 387 7.73 -18.32 -8.62
N GLN A 388 7.83 -16.98 -8.54
CA GLN A 388 8.90 -16.24 -9.22
C GLN A 388 10.23 -16.19 -8.43
N GLY A 389 10.31 -16.76 -7.23
CA GLY A 389 11.42 -16.52 -6.31
C GLY A 389 11.16 -15.31 -5.41
N VAL A 390 11.99 -15.12 -4.38
CA VAL A 390 12.01 -13.89 -3.59
C VAL A 390 13.29 -13.10 -3.88
N PHE A 391 13.15 -11.81 -4.14
CA PHE A 391 14.27 -10.94 -4.51
C PHE A 391 14.38 -9.76 -3.57
N ASP A 392 15.60 -9.24 -3.44
CA ASP A 392 15.83 -7.99 -2.72
C ASP A 392 15.44 -6.79 -3.60
N TYR A 393 15.31 -5.62 -2.97
CA TYR A 393 15.10 -4.37 -3.69
C TYR A 393 16.28 -4.05 -4.60
N SER A 394 15.99 -3.52 -5.80
CA SER A 394 17.04 -3.03 -6.70
C SER A 394 17.76 -1.82 -6.10
N ASP A 395 19.03 -1.64 -6.45
CA ASP A 395 19.83 -0.47 -6.01
C ASP A 395 19.16 0.85 -6.38
N ALA A 396 18.50 0.90 -7.55
CA ALA A 396 17.75 2.04 -8.01
C ALA A 396 16.57 2.38 -7.08
N PHE A 397 15.81 1.36 -6.65
CA PHE A 397 14.71 1.55 -5.70
C PHE A 397 15.23 1.97 -4.32
N ARG A 398 16.27 1.30 -3.80
CA ARG A 398 16.90 1.65 -2.52
C ARG A 398 17.35 3.10 -2.47
N THR A 399 17.99 3.57 -3.55
CA THR A 399 18.48 4.94 -3.65
C THR A 399 17.32 5.94 -3.75
N SER A 400 16.26 5.60 -4.50
CA SER A 400 15.18 6.54 -4.80
C SER A 400 14.12 6.67 -3.69
N PHE A 401 13.91 5.60 -2.92
CA PHE A 401 12.93 5.52 -1.83
C PHE A 401 13.58 5.51 -0.43
N ASP A 402 14.91 5.72 -0.35
CA ASP A 402 15.72 5.68 0.87
C ASP A 402 15.48 4.43 1.75
N VAL A 403 15.46 3.26 1.12
CA VAL A 403 15.16 1.99 1.81
C VAL A 403 16.43 1.29 2.26
N HIS A 404 16.62 1.18 3.57
CA HIS A 404 17.75 0.48 4.18
C HIS A 404 17.48 -1.01 4.50
N GLY A 405 16.21 -1.43 4.52
CA GLY A 405 15.80 -2.82 4.78
C GLY A 405 15.66 -3.67 3.52
N SER A 406 15.28 -4.94 3.68
CA SER A 406 14.96 -5.87 2.58
C SER A 406 13.53 -6.41 2.73
N PRO A 407 12.90 -6.89 1.64
CA PRO A 407 11.57 -7.50 1.70
C PRO A 407 11.51 -8.65 2.71
N TYR A 408 10.36 -8.81 3.35
CA TYR A 408 10.21 -9.76 4.47
C TYR A 408 10.51 -11.20 4.06
N CYS A 409 9.98 -11.67 2.93
CA CYS A 409 10.23 -13.04 2.49
C CYS A 409 11.66 -13.27 2.00
N TYR A 410 12.32 -12.25 1.43
CA TYR A 410 13.74 -12.33 1.10
C TYR A 410 14.60 -12.58 2.36
N VAL A 411 14.35 -11.82 3.43
CA VAL A 411 15.02 -12.02 4.72
C VAL A 411 14.69 -13.38 5.31
N THR A 412 13.41 -13.78 5.30
CA THR A 412 12.96 -15.07 5.85
C THR A 412 13.65 -16.24 5.16
N ILE A 413 13.71 -16.26 3.83
CA ILE A 413 14.35 -17.33 3.06
C ILE A 413 15.86 -17.35 3.31
N SER A 414 16.52 -16.20 3.39
CA SER A 414 17.93 -16.11 3.76
C SER A 414 18.21 -16.73 5.14
N GLN A 415 17.34 -16.45 6.13
CA GLN A 415 17.46 -17.00 7.48
C GLN A 415 17.16 -18.50 7.57
N LEU A 416 16.23 -19.01 6.76
CA LEU A 416 15.98 -20.45 6.65
C LEU A 416 17.18 -21.16 6.00
N ALA A 417 17.72 -20.60 4.92
CA ALA A 417 18.87 -21.16 4.20
C ALA A 417 20.13 -21.22 5.07
N ASN A 418 20.38 -20.19 5.90
CA ASN A 418 21.52 -20.14 6.81
C ASN A 418 21.26 -20.77 8.19
N ARG A 419 20.06 -21.34 8.41
CA ARG A 419 19.64 -22.04 9.63
C ARG A 419 19.58 -21.16 10.89
N THR A 420 19.43 -19.85 10.73
CA THR A 420 19.12 -18.94 11.85
C THR A 420 17.64 -18.88 12.17
N LEU A 421 16.79 -19.33 11.23
CA LEU A 421 15.35 -19.53 11.39
C LEU A 421 15.00 -21.00 11.11
N SER A 422 13.97 -21.52 11.78
CA SER A 422 13.40 -22.84 11.50
C SER A 422 11.88 -22.79 11.65
N ILE A 423 11.15 -23.34 10.67
CA ILE A 423 9.68 -23.40 10.67
C ILE A 423 9.17 -24.26 11.82
N ASN A 424 9.82 -25.39 12.13
CA ASN A 424 9.45 -26.31 13.23
C ASN A 424 7.99 -26.83 13.17
N VAL A 425 7.46 -27.08 11.97
CA VAL A 425 6.15 -27.70 11.76
C VAL A 425 6.32 -28.86 10.78
N PRO A 426 6.72 -30.06 11.23
CA PRO A 426 7.06 -31.17 10.33
C PRO A 426 5.88 -31.56 9.43
N GLY A 427 6.11 -31.78 8.13
CA GLY A 427 5.09 -32.27 7.19
C GLY A 427 4.12 -31.20 6.67
N TRP A 428 4.36 -29.92 6.98
CA TRP A 428 3.54 -28.80 6.52
C TRP A 428 3.46 -28.72 4.99
N GLU A 429 4.50 -29.15 4.28
CA GLU A 429 4.59 -29.16 2.82
C GLU A 429 3.48 -30.02 2.20
N GLN A 430 3.16 -31.16 2.83
CA GLN A 430 2.10 -32.06 2.36
C GLN A 430 0.70 -31.46 2.53
N VAL A 431 0.51 -30.62 3.55
CA VAL A 431 -0.74 -29.89 3.77
C VAL A 431 -0.84 -28.75 2.76
N TYR A 432 0.25 -28.02 2.57
CA TYR A 432 0.33 -26.93 1.60
C TYR A 432 0.02 -27.41 0.17
N ALA A 433 0.57 -28.57 -0.22
CA ALA A 433 0.38 -29.18 -1.54
C ALA A 433 -1.06 -29.62 -1.85
N ARG A 434 -1.94 -29.73 -0.84
CA ARG A 434 -3.39 -29.99 -1.07
C ARG A 434 -4.10 -28.77 -1.65
N HIS A 435 -3.60 -27.58 -1.33
CA HIS A 435 -4.18 -26.31 -1.75
C HIS A 435 -3.46 -25.74 -2.96
N TYR A 436 -2.13 -25.69 -2.92
CA TYR A 436 -1.36 -25.02 -3.97
C TYR A 436 -0.41 -25.98 -4.67
N SER A 437 -0.49 -26.01 -6.00
CA SER A 437 0.43 -26.78 -6.81
C SER A 437 1.78 -26.08 -6.89
N CYS A 438 2.84 -26.89 -6.91
CA CYS A 438 4.21 -26.45 -7.12
C CYS A 438 4.78 -27.22 -8.30
N ALA A 439 5.27 -26.52 -9.32
CA ALA A 439 5.92 -27.16 -10.46
C ALA A 439 7.36 -27.61 -10.15
N SER A 440 7.95 -27.10 -9.07
CA SER A 440 9.28 -27.51 -8.61
C SER A 440 9.25 -28.95 -8.09
N THR A 441 10.19 -29.77 -8.52
CA THR A 441 10.41 -31.14 -8.03
C THR A 441 11.12 -31.18 -6.67
N VAL A 442 11.35 -30.03 -6.04
CA VAL A 442 11.98 -29.90 -4.73
C VAL A 442 10.96 -29.29 -3.76
N MET A 443 10.22 -30.14 -3.05
CA MET A 443 9.50 -29.78 -1.82
C MET A 443 9.87 -30.76 -0.72
#